data_AF-F1AGC1-F1
#
_entry.id   AF-F1AGC1-F1
#
_cell.length_a   1.000
_cell.length_b   1.000
_cell.length_c   1.000
_cell.angle_alpha   90.00
_cell.angle_beta   90.00
_cell.angle_gamma   90.00
#
_symmetry.space_group_name_H-M   'P 1'
#
loop_
_entity.id
_entity.type
_entity.pdbx_description
1 polymer ?
#
loop_
_entity_poly.entity_id
_entity_poly.type
_entity_poly.pdbx_seq_one_letter_code
_entity_poly.pdbx_strand_id
1 'polypeptide(L)' 'KDYYSILGTQKGASDDEIKKAYRKMALKYHPDKNKSPNAEAKFKEIAEAYEV' A
#
# COMPACT_ATOMS: atom_id res chain seq x y z
N LYS A 1 8.83 9.93 -5.67
CA LYS A 1 8.82 9.28 -4.34
C LYS A 1 9.01 7.79 -4.59
N ASP A 2 9.79 7.09 -3.77
CA ASP A 2 10.02 5.64 -3.94
C ASP A 2 8.81 4.85 -3.41
N TYR A 3 7.74 4.85 -4.19
CA TYR A 3 6.46 4.17 -3.90
C TYR A 3 6.62 2.66 -3.74
N TYR A 4 7.62 2.09 -4.43
CA TYR A 4 8.05 0.72 -4.25
C TYR A 4 8.41 0.42 -2.79
N SER A 5 9.10 1.32 -2.10
CA SER A 5 9.45 1.14 -0.68
C SER A 5 8.25 1.21 0.25
N ILE A 6 7.22 1.98 -0.10
CA ILE A 6 5.96 2.10 0.66
C ILE A 6 5.14 0.80 0.55
N LEU A 7 5.09 0.24 -0.66
CA LEU A 7 4.43 -1.05 -0.93
C LEU A 7 5.27 -2.26 -0.47
N GLY A 8 6.54 -2.06 -0.13
CA GLY A 8 7.49 -3.12 0.22
C GLY A 8 7.95 -3.94 -0.99
N THR A 9 7.87 -3.37 -2.19
CA THR A 9 8.31 -3.95 -3.46
C THR A 9 9.65 -3.37 -3.90
N GLN A 10 10.39 -4.07 -4.76
CA GLN A 10 11.62 -3.53 -5.35
C GLN A 10 11.31 -2.55 -6.50
N LYS A 11 12.22 -1.59 -6.74
CA LYS A 11 12.20 -0.78 -7.96
C LYS A 11 12.33 -1.70 -9.18
N GLY A 12 11.33 -1.67 -10.06
CA GLY A 12 11.21 -2.61 -11.18
C GLY A 12 10.26 -3.78 -10.93
N ALA A 13 9.56 -3.80 -9.79
CA ALA A 13 8.45 -4.72 -9.59
C ALA A 13 7.41 -4.55 -10.69
N SER A 14 6.92 -5.68 -11.18
CA SER A 14 5.88 -5.72 -12.20
C SER A 14 4.55 -5.18 -11.66
N ASP A 15 3.67 -4.70 -12.54
CA ASP A 15 2.33 -4.22 -12.17
C ASP A 15 1.53 -5.25 -11.37
N ASP A 16 1.73 -6.54 -11.63
CA ASP A 16 1.12 -7.63 -10.88
C ASP A 16 1.64 -7.74 -9.44
N GLU A 17 2.95 -7.55 -9.23
CA GLU A 17 3.56 -7.50 -7.90
C GLU A 17 3.08 -6.26 -7.12
N ILE A 18 3.01 -5.11 -7.79
CA ILE A 18 2.49 -3.87 -7.23
C ILE A 18 1.02 -4.06 -6.80
N LYS A 19 0.17 -4.62 -7.68
CA LYS A 19 -1.23 -4.94 -7.35
C LYS A 19 -1.36 -5.91 -6.18
N LYS A 20 -0.54 -6.97 -6.13
CA LYS A 20 -0.53 -7.92 -5.01
C LYS A 20 -0.12 -7.26 -3.70
N ALA A 21 0.95 -6.45 -3.72
CA ALA A 21 1.42 -5.73 -2.55
C ALA A 21 0.38 -4.72 -2.06
N TYR A 22 -0.21 -3.94 -2.97
CA TYR A 22 -1.29 -3.02 -2.69
C TYR A 22 -2.47 -3.72 -2.02
N ARG A 23 -3.01 -4.81 -2.59
CA ARG A 23 -4.12 -5.56 -1.99
C ARG A 23 -3.79 -6.08 -0.60
N LYS A 24 -2.58 -6.58 -0.39
CA LYS A 24 -2.13 -7.12 0.90
C LYS A 24 -2.05 -6.02 1.97
N MET A 25 -1.52 -4.86 1.60
CA MET A 25 -1.41 -3.71 2.49
C MET A 25 -2.77 -3.05 2.74
N ALA A 26 -3.60 -2.90 1.70
CA ALA A 26 -4.96 -2.40 1.78
C ALA A 26 -5.80 -3.23 2.76
N LEU A 27 -5.72 -4.56 2.71
CA LEU A 27 -6.40 -5.44 3.68
C LEU A 27 -5.84 -5.33 5.10
N LYS A 28 -4.54 -5.07 5.25
CA LYS A 28 -3.86 -4.92 6.54
C LYS A 28 -4.19 -3.60 7.24
N TYR A 29 -4.38 -2.54 6.47
CA TYR A 29 -4.69 -1.20 6.97
C TYR A 29 -6.14 -0.77 6.69
N HIS A 30 -6.99 -1.70 6.23
CA HIS A 30 -8.39 -1.40 5.94
C HIS A 30 -9.09 -0.91 7.21
N PRO A 31 -9.82 0.22 7.18
CA PRO A 31 -10.44 0.79 8.37
C PRO A 31 -11.45 -0.16 9.05
N ASP A 32 -12.09 -1.03 8.26
CA ASP A 32 -13.00 -2.07 8.77
C ASP A 32 -12.29 -3.15 9.62
N LYS A 33 -11.04 -3.51 9.25
CA LYS A 33 -10.26 -4.55 9.94
C LYS A 33 -9.24 -3.99 10.93
N ASN A 34 -8.84 -2.73 10.75
CA ASN A 34 -7.79 -2.09 11.51
C ASN A 34 -8.28 -0.71 12.00
N LYS A 35 -8.68 -0.66 13.27
CA LYS A 35 -9.12 0.57 13.94
C LYS A 35 -7.99 1.41 14.52
N SER A 36 -6.74 1.14 14.12
CA SER A 36 -5.60 1.95 14.56
C SER A 36 -5.71 3.36 13.96
N PRO A 37 -5.43 4.43 14.73
CA PRO A 37 -5.48 5.80 14.20
C PRO A 37 -4.48 6.03 13.06
N ASN A 38 -3.41 5.23 13.00
CA ASN A 38 -2.40 5.29 11.93
C ASN A 38 -2.75 4.43 10.71
N ALA A 39 -3.85 3.65 10.74
CA ALA A 39 -4.23 2.78 9.63
C ALA A 39 -4.72 3.60 8.43
N GLU A 40 -5.51 4.64 8.68
CA GLU A 40 -6.03 5.53 7.64
C GLU A 40 -4.90 6.29 6.93
N ALA A 41 -3.95 6.84 7.69
CA ALA A 41 -2.78 7.53 7.14
C ALA A 41 -1.95 6.60 6.24
N LYS A 42 -1.66 5.37 6.70
CA LYS A 42 -0.96 4.37 5.90
C LYS A 42 -1.75 3.95 4.67
N PHE A 43 -3.06 3.75 4.81
CA PHE A 43 -3.92 3.40 3.68
C PHE A 43 -3.88 4.48 2.58
N LYS A 44 -3.90 5.76 2.98
CA LYS A 44 -3.73 6.91 2.07
C LYS A 44 -2.37 6.89 1.37
N GLU A 45 -1.27 6.68 2.11
CA GLU A 45 0.07 6.57 1.51
C GLU A 45 0.17 5.42 0.50
N ILE A 46 -0.46 4.28 0.80
CA ILE A 46 -0.51 3.10 -0.07
C ILE A 46 -1.34 3.38 -1.33
N ALA A 47 -2.44 4.13 -1.21
CA ALA A 47 -3.28 4.54 -2.34
C ALA A 47 -2.56 5.54 -3.25
N GLU A 48 -1.94 6.59 -2.69
CA GLU A 48 -1.09 7.51 -3.45
C GLU A 48 0.06 6.77 -4.16
N ALA A 49 0.63 5.76 -3.51
CA ALA A 49 1.70 4.95 -4.08
C ALA A 49 1.25 4.06 -5.25
N TYR A 50 -0.05 3.77 -5.37
CA TYR A 50 -0.62 2.96 -6.44
C TYR A 50 -1.15 3.81 -7.61
N GLU A 51 -1.49 5.08 -7.37
CA GLU A 51 -2.11 5.97 -8.36
C GLU A 51 -1.09 6.72 -9.24
N VAL A 52 0.22 6.59 -8.94
CA VAL A 52 1.34 7.19 -9.69
C VAL A 52 2.01 6.16 -10.58
#